data_AF-A0A914G2U5-F1
#
_entry.id   AF-A0A914G2U5-F1
#
_cell.length_a   1.000
_cell.length_b   1.000
_cell.length_c   1.000
_cell.angle_alpha   90.00
_cell.angle_beta   90.00
_cell.angle_gamma   90.00
#
_symmetry.space_group_name_H-M   'P 1'
#
loop_
_entity.id
_entity.type
_entity.pdbx_description
1 polymer ?
#
loop_
_entity_poly.entity_id
_entity_poly.type
_entity_poly.pdbx_seq_one_letter_code
_entity_poly.pdbx_strand_id
1 'polypeptide(L)'
;MSSVKLFVVLTLIALVGIVTSFTIQQKDAASSSNGNCTACETIYNLALKNVKPEYIGNETSARSYMLGECNYFRQVGTGFWPFCFEMYTQNFNAFWQDLKVQSDPMQACKALGICQ
;
A
#
# COMPACT_ATOMS: atom_id res chain seq x y z
N MET A 1 1.85 37.05 46.39
CA MET A 1 1.43 35.64 46.18
C MET A 1 0.61 35.54 44.89
N SER A 2 1.25 35.67 43.71
CA SER A 2 0.56 35.71 42.40
C SER A 2 1.36 35.03 41.28
N SER A 3 2.09 33.95 41.59
CA SER A 3 2.95 33.27 40.61
C SER A 3 2.69 31.77 40.49
N VAL A 4 1.75 31.22 41.26
CA VAL A 4 1.47 29.77 41.31
C VAL A 4 0.42 29.35 40.27
N LYS A 5 -0.41 30.27 39.77
CA LYS A 5 -1.48 29.96 38.80
C LYS A 5 -0.99 29.77 37.37
N LEU A 6 0.23 30.21 37.04
CA LEU A 6 0.76 30.10 35.67
C LEU A 6 1.44 28.74 35.40
N PHE A 7 1.96 28.07 36.44
CA PHE A 7 2.62 26.77 36.31
C PHE A 7 1.64 25.60 36.19
N VAL A 8 0.43 25.72 36.75
CA VAL A 8 -0.57 24.64 36.71
C VAL A 8 -1.26 24.54 35.34
N VAL A 9 -1.33 25.64 34.59
CA VAL A 9 -1.92 25.64 33.23
C VAL A 9 -0.95 25.01 32.22
N LEU A 10 0.37 25.15 32.41
CA LEU A 10 1.36 24.52 31.52
C LEU A 10 1.51 23.01 31.72
N THR A 11 1.27 22.48 32.92
CA THR A 11 1.37 21.03 33.16
C THR A 11 0.12 20.25 32.74
N LEU A 12 -1.03 20.90 32.56
CA LEU A 12 -2.23 20.28 32.00
C LEU A 12 -2.14 20.03 30.49
N ILE A 13 -1.29 20.78 29.77
CA ILE A 13 -1.12 20.61 28.31
C ILE A 13 -0.19 19.42 28.00
N ALA A 14 0.66 19.00 28.94
CA ALA A 14 1.61 17.90 28.75
C ALA A 14 1.02 16.49 28.94
N LEU A 15 -0.20 16.36 29.49
CA LEU A 15 -0.86 15.07 29.71
C LEU A 15 -1.96 14.74 28.69
N VAL A 16 -2.32 15.69 27.81
CA VAL A 16 -3.19 15.44 26.65
C VAL A 16 -2.38 15.04 25.40
N GLY A 17 -1.04 15.09 25.47
CA GLY A 17 -0.14 14.82 24.35
C GLY A 17 0.35 13.38 24.20
N ILE A 18 -0.13 12.42 25.01
CA ILE A 18 0.39 11.04 25.02
C ILE A 18 -0.73 10.01 25.06
N VAL A 19 -1.83 10.24 24.36
CA VAL A 19 -2.77 9.17 24.01
C VAL A 19 -3.26 9.45 22.59
N THR A 20 -3.03 8.49 21.70
CA THR A 20 -3.62 8.37 20.35
C THR A 20 -3.08 9.30 19.27
N SER A 21 -1.78 9.22 19.03
CA SER A 21 -1.31 9.15 17.65
C SER A 21 -0.58 7.82 17.43
N PHE A 22 -1.21 6.73 17.89
CA PHE A 22 -1.29 5.58 17.00
C PHE A 22 -2.03 6.11 15.79
N THR A 23 -1.30 6.63 14.82
CA THR A 23 -1.72 6.53 13.43
C THR A 23 -1.86 5.03 13.23
N ILE A 24 -3.04 4.52 13.56
CA ILE A 24 -3.69 3.54 12.72
C ILE A 24 -3.48 4.16 11.35
N GLN A 25 -2.54 3.61 10.59
CA GLN A 25 -2.56 3.72 9.15
C GLN A 25 -3.88 3.03 8.77
N GLN A 26 -5.01 3.68 9.04
CA GLN A 26 -6.14 3.62 8.15
C GLN A 26 -5.53 4.22 6.90
N LYS A 27 -4.91 3.36 6.08
CA LYS A 27 -4.86 3.59 4.66
C LYS A 27 -6.24 4.07 4.31
N ASP A 28 -6.32 5.36 4.03
CA ASP A 28 -7.52 6.09 3.83
C ASP A 28 -8.42 5.31 2.87
N ALA A 29 -9.40 4.59 3.43
CA ALA A 29 -10.54 4.13 2.67
C ALA A 29 -11.48 5.32 2.51
N ALA A 30 -10.96 6.46 2.03
CA ALA A 30 -11.75 7.61 1.59
C ALA A 30 -10.89 8.60 0.79
N SER A 31 -11.09 8.56 -0.53
CA SER A 31 -11.04 9.70 -1.47
C SER A 31 -9.69 10.08 -2.11
N SER A 32 -9.44 9.53 -3.30
CA SER A 32 -8.87 10.31 -4.42
C SER A 32 -9.15 9.65 -5.79
N SER A 33 -10.07 10.22 -6.56
CA SER A 33 -10.28 10.23 -8.03
C SER A 33 -9.89 9.06 -8.98
N ASN A 34 -9.45 7.86 -8.58
CA ASN A 34 -9.05 6.84 -9.57
C ASN A 34 -9.17 5.42 -9.02
N GLY A 35 -10.25 4.68 -9.33
CA GLY A 35 -10.42 3.28 -8.89
C GLY A 35 -9.22 2.37 -9.24
N ASN A 36 -8.44 2.75 -10.26
CA ASN A 36 -7.20 2.09 -10.67
C ASN A 36 -6.05 2.26 -9.68
N CYS A 37 -5.98 3.38 -8.94
CA CYS A 37 -4.95 3.59 -7.93
C CYS A 37 -5.16 2.67 -6.72
N THR A 38 -6.40 2.58 -6.22
CA THR A 38 -6.75 1.63 -5.16
C THR A 38 -6.56 0.17 -5.60
N ALA A 39 -6.88 -0.15 -6.86
CA ALA A 39 -6.63 -1.47 -7.43
C ALA A 39 -5.14 -1.80 -7.46
N CYS A 40 -4.31 -0.88 -7.95
CA CYS A 40 -2.86 -1.02 -7.99
C CYS A 40 -2.28 -1.26 -6.60
N GLU A 41 -2.64 -0.40 -5.65
CA GLU A 41 -2.16 -0.53 -4.29
C GLU A 41 -2.56 -1.88 -3.69
N THR A 42 -3.82 -2.30 -3.88
CA THR A 42 -4.30 -3.59 -3.38
C THR A 42 -3.49 -4.76 -3.93
N ILE A 43 -3.22 -4.77 -5.24
CA ILE A 43 -2.42 -5.81 -5.91
C ILE A 43 -0.99 -5.80 -5.37
N TYR A 44 -0.36 -4.63 -5.21
CA TYR A 44 0.98 -4.53 -4.64
C TYR A 44 1.05 -5.01 -3.19
N ASN A 45 0.06 -4.68 -2.35
CA ASN A 45 0.06 -5.12 -0.95
C ASN A 45 -0.15 -6.63 -0.84
N LEU A 46 -1.03 -7.19 -1.66
CA LEU A 46 -1.20 -8.65 -1.75
C LEU A 46 0.08 -9.32 -2.21
N ALA A 47 0.73 -8.77 -3.24
CA ALA A 47 1.99 -9.28 -3.72
C ALA A 47 3.07 -9.20 -2.64
N LEU A 48 3.30 -8.07 -1.97
CA LEU A 48 4.29 -7.98 -0.88
C LEU A 48 4.01 -8.96 0.27
N LYS A 49 2.73 -9.20 0.59
CA LYS A 49 2.33 -10.09 1.69
C LYS A 49 2.52 -11.58 1.34
N ASN A 50 2.27 -11.95 0.09
CA ASN A 50 2.17 -13.35 -0.33
C ASN A 50 3.32 -13.79 -1.25
N VAL A 51 4.07 -12.86 -1.85
CA VAL A 51 5.23 -13.16 -2.67
C VAL A 51 6.33 -13.69 -1.75
N LYS A 52 6.65 -14.96 -1.91
CA LYS A 52 7.79 -15.56 -1.23
C LYS A 52 9.08 -14.95 -1.79
N PRO A 53 10.12 -14.78 -0.96
CA PRO A 53 11.44 -14.34 -1.44
C PRO A 53 12.02 -15.28 -2.50
N GLU A 54 11.60 -16.54 -2.50
CA GLU A 54 11.91 -17.56 -3.51
C GLU A 54 11.45 -17.14 -4.91
N TYR A 55 10.31 -16.45 -5.02
CA TYR A 55 9.83 -15.92 -6.28
C TYR A 55 10.67 -14.72 -6.70
N ILE A 56 11.13 -13.88 -5.75
CA ILE A 56 11.94 -12.65 -5.97
C ILE A 56 13.25 -12.92 -6.74
N GLY A 57 13.81 -14.12 -6.58
CA GLY A 57 14.99 -14.56 -7.33
C GLY A 57 14.71 -15.09 -8.74
N ASN A 58 13.45 -15.37 -9.10
CA ASN A 58 13.10 -16.03 -10.36
C ASN A 58 11.90 -15.36 -11.05
N GLU A 59 12.19 -14.61 -12.12
CA GLU A 59 11.19 -13.90 -12.93
C GLU A 59 10.06 -14.83 -13.43
N THR A 60 10.37 -16.05 -13.85
CA THR A 60 9.37 -17.02 -14.33
C THR A 60 8.39 -17.43 -13.23
N SER A 61 8.90 -17.64 -12.01
CA SER A 61 8.07 -17.99 -10.87
C SER A 61 7.22 -16.81 -10.42
N ALA A 62 7.77 -15.60 -10.45
CA ALA A 62 7.06 -14.37 -10.16
C ALA A 62 5.93 -14.07 -11.14
N ARG A 63 6.19 -14.30 -12.43
CA ARG A 63 5.21 -14.15 -13.50
C ARG A 63 4.07 -15.14 -13.33
N SER A 64 4.40 -16.40 -13.02
CA SER A 64 3.42 -17.44 -12.70
C SER A 64 2.57 -17.08 -11.48
N TYR A 65 3.21 -16.55 -10.43
CA TYR A 65 2.53 -16.11 -9.21
C TYR A 65 1.53 -14.97 -9.49
N MET A 66 1.99 -13.90 -10.16
CA MET A 66 1.13 -12.75 -10.49
C MET A 66 -0.04 -13.14 -11.39
N LEU A 67 0.18 -14.04 -12.36
CA LEU A 67 -0.89 -14.60 -13.18
C LEU A 67 -1.91 -15.38 -12.34
N GLY A 68 -1.44 -16.11 -11.32
CA GLY A 68 -2.29 -16.81 -10.34
C GLY A 68 -3.17 -15.83 -9.56
N GLU A 69 -2.60 -14.75 -9.04
CA GLU A 69 -3.33 -13.70 -8.33
C GLU A 69 -4.37 -13.01 -9.25
N CYS A 70 -4.00 -12.69 -10.49
CA CYS A 70 -4.97 -12.14 -11.45
C CYS A 70 -6.12 -13.12 -11.71
N ASN A 71 -5.84 -14.42 -11.88
CA ASN A 71 -6.89 -15.42 -12.03
C ASN A 71 -7.75 -15.58 -10.77
N TYR A 72 -7.19 -15.37 -9.58
CA TYR A 72 -7.95 -15.34 -8.33
C TYR A 72 -8.93 -14.16 -8.34
N PHE A 73 -8.46 -12.94 -8.66
CA PHE A 73 -9.33 -11.77 -8.80
C PHE A 73 -10.47 -11.97 -9.81
N ARG A 74 -10.20 -12.72 -10.89
CA ARG A 74 -11.22 -13.14 -11.86
C ARG A 74 -12.29 -14.03 -11.22
N GLN A 75 -11.86 -15.02 -10.44
CA GLN A 75 -12.74 -16.01 -9.81
C GLN A 75 -13.60 -15.39 -8.70
N VAL A 76 -13.03 -14.50 -7.90
CA VAL A 76 -13.77 -13.80 -6.83
C VAL A 76 -14.62 -12.64 -7.34
N GLY A 77 -14.60 -12.36 -8.65
CA GLY A 77 -15.43 -11.30 -9.25
C GLY A 77 -15.03 -9.89 -8.82
N THR A 78 -13.80 -9.70 -8.31
CA THR A 78 -13.30 -8.36 -8.03
C THR A 78 -13.08 -7.65 -9.37
N GLY A 79 -13.58 -6.44 -9.52
CA GLY A 79 -13.36 -5.61 -10.73
C GLY A 79 -11.89 -5.28 -11.01
N PHE A 80 -10.96 -5.83 -10.23
CA PHE A 80 -9.51 -5.70 -10.36
C PHE A 80 -8.89 -6.67 -11.36
N TRP A 81 -9.61 -7.70 -11.84
CA TRP A 81 -9.10 -8.62 -12.87
C TRP A 81 -8.50 -7.92 -14.11
N PRO A 82 -9.24 -7.03 -14.82
CA PRO A 82 -8.73 -6.43 -16.05
C PRO A 82 -7.46 -5.60 -15.78
N PHE A 83 -7.45 -4.87 -14.65
CA PHE A 83 -6.32 -4.07 -14.23
C PHE A 83 -5.10 -4.93 -13.83
N CYS A 84 -5.30 -6.03 -13.10
CA CYS A 84 -4.24 -6.98 -12.77
C CYS A 84 -3.63 -7.60 -14.04
N PHE A 85 -4.47 -7.96 -15.00
CA PHE A 85 -4.02 -8.56 -16.25
C PHE A 85 -3.24 -7.55 -17.13
N GLU A 86 -3.65 -6.29 -17.14
CA GLU A 86 -2.91 -5.19 -17.77
C GLU A 86 -1.53 -5.00 -17.11
N MET A 87 -1.49 -4.98 -15.77
CA MET A 87 -0.24 -4.95 -15.01
C MET A 87 0.69 -6.11 -15.36
N TYR A 88 0.15 -7.34 -15.41
CA TYR A 88 0.88 -8.54 -15.80
C TYR A 88 1.44 -8.48 -17.24
N THR A 89 0.72 -7.87 -18.17
CA THR A 89 1.13 -7.85 -19.59
C THR A 89 2.06 -6.69 -19.91
N GLN A 90 1.81 -5.49 -19.38
CA GLN A 90 2.52 -4.27 -19.77
C GLN A 90 3.57 -3.82 -18.75
N ASN A 91 3.29 -3.98 -17.45
CA ASN A 91 4.06 -3.34 -16.38
C ASN A 91 4.80 -4.35 -15.48
N PHE A 92 4.75 -5.64 -15.81
CA PHE A 92 5.29 -6.71 -14.97
C PHE A 92 6.77 -6.51 -14.62
N ASN A 93 7.60 -6.08 -15.57
CA ASN A 93 9.03 -5.89 -15.31
C ASN A 93 9.29 -4.77 -14.30
N ALA A 94 8.59 -3.64 -14.41
CA ALA A 94 8.72 -2.54 -13.47
C ALA A 94 8.20 -2.95 -12.08
N PHE A 95 7.01 -3.55 -12.03
CA PHE A 95 6.45 -4.16 -10.83
C PHE A 95 7.43 -5.14 -10.16
N TRP A 96 8.11 -5.95 -10.97
CA TRP A 96 9.03 -6.95 -10.50
C TRP A 96 10.29 -6.38 -9.86
N GLN A 97 10.87 -5.35 -10.47
CA GLN A 97 12.03 -4.68 -9.91
C GLN A 97 11.67 -3.94 -8.62
N ASP A 98 10.48 -3.34 -8.55
CA ASP A 98 9.97 -2.68 -7.35
C ASP A 98 9.73 -3.67 -6.19
N LEU A 99 9.19 -4.86 -6.48
CA LEU A 99 9.03 -5.91 -5.47
C LEU A 99 10.36 -6.37 -4.88
N LYS A 100 11.43 -6.42 -5.66
CA LYS A 100 12.77 -6.80 -5.16
C LYS A 100 13.30 -5.83 -4.10
N VAL A 101 12.99 -4.55 -4.26
CA VAL A 101 13.43 -3.50 -3.33
C VAL A 101 12.42 -3.23 -2.21
N GLN A 102 11.31 -3.98 -2.17
CA GLN A 102 10.21 -3.81 -1.21
C GLN A 102 9.74 -2.35 -1.13
N SER A 103 9.61 -1.70 -2.29
CA SER A 103 9.16 -0.31 -2.35
C SER A 103 7.75 -0.15 -1.80
N ASP A 104 7.48 1.02 -1.22
CA ASP A 104 6.13 1.37 -0.77
C ASP A 104 5.11 1.21 -1.93
N PRO A 105 3.99 0.50 -1.71
CA PRO A 105 2.97 0.25 -2.74
C PRO A 105 2.43 1.51 -3.41
N MET A 106 2.24 2.58 -2.65
CA MET A 106 1.72 3.84 -3.17
C MET A 106 2.77 4.49 -4.08
N GLN A 107 4.04 4.43 -3.66
CA GLN A 107 5.14 4.97 -4.45
C GLN A 107 5.37 4.20 -5.75
N ALA A 108 5.24 2.87 -5.71
CA ALA A 108 5.33 2.03 -6.91
C ALA A 108 4.18 2.32 -7.89
N CYS A 109 2.96 2.47 -7.39
CA CYS A 109 1.81 2.86 -8.22
C CYS A 109 1.92 4.29 -8.78
N LYS A 110 2.58 5.22 -8.08
CA LYS A 110 2.94 6.55 -8.60
C LYS A 110 4.02 6.46 -9.68
N ALA A 111 5.04 5.62 -9.49
CA ALA A 111 6.12 5.42 -10.46
C ALA A 111 5.62 4.85 -11.79
N LEU A 112 4.58 4.02 -11.73
CA LEU A 112 3.86 3.49 -12.89
C LEU A 112 2.86 4.48 -13.51
N GLY A 113 2.70 5.68 -12.95
CA GLY A 113 1.76 6.70 -13.42
C GLY A 113 0.28 6.38 -13.20
N ILE A 114 -0.02 5.38 -12.36
CA ILE A 114 -1.39 4.93 -12.08
C ILE A 114 -2.04 5.79 -10.98
N CYS A 115 -1.23 6.18 -9.99
CA CYS A 115 -1.58 7.09 -8.92
C CYS A 115 -0.93 8.45 -9.16
N GLN A 116 -1.65 9.55 -8.92
CA GLN A 116 -1.10 10.92 -8.90
C GLN A 116 -0.86 11.36 -7.46
#